data_AF-A0A662WUG4-F1
#
_entry.id   AF-A0A662WUG4-F1
#
_cell.length_a   1.000
_cell.length_b   1.000
_cell.length_c   1.000
_cell.angle_alpha   90.00
_cell.angle_beta   90.00
_cell.angle_gamma   90.00
#
_symmetry.space_group_name_H-M   'P 1'
#
loop_
_entity.id
_entity.type
_entity.pdbx_description
1 polymer ?
#
loop_
_entity_poly.entity_id
_entity_poly.type
_entity_poly.pdbx_seq_one_letter_code
_entity_poly.pdbx_strand_id
1 'polypeptide(L)'
;MSRASYAAWAAFDVEKELGRVDEAAQLEEQQQARQKQVLAKERVEDSASQGAQQSAEILAAQAAVAALKARKGRKKPGNGQPRSVKAADDVDGESDRAKRLQTHAALFSKKHELLQQIMEARRLGEAALHGKGRGIDYPGAKKLFQTALEATEALETLSPELLKAEEAQTSLLGLAESSNQHEMGPPAENREQSGESCKHEHKSDHACGKSCSHGDHPKKGKPVEALPKANDLMAIITMFYKDVYMGIGTCDLEEGRLAAASEAFKEVLLRDDVNLTAWLQRGQTFERMNAPLLAMLHFNRVATLIVTSLPAALYPFPAFQLEISCHLNIASGCLEMQRNYTKALGHCEQVLHLERDHAVCHFRMGQLYHASHSYEKALQRFATAKALFSAASQENHSQMLATIAKETDKCEFDRSQYDWGYLRSLAAQQTSRTSTK
;
A
#
# COMPACT_ATOMS: atom_id res chain seq x y z
N MET A 1 32.91 39.71 -25.12
CA MET A 1 32.46 38.75 -24.10
C MET A 1 33.39 38.86 -22.89
N SER A 2 32.87 39.26 -21.74
CA SER A 2 33.67 39.57 -20.55
C SER A 2 34.25 38.30 -19.91
N ARG A 3 35.52 38.33 -19.48
CA ARG A 3 36.18 37.25 -18.71
C ARG A 3 35.38 36.72 -17.51
N ALA A 4 34.46 37.53 -16.98
CA ALA A 4 33.53 37.14 -15.92
C ALA A 4 32.62 35.94 -16.28
N SER A 5 32.32 35.68 -17.56
CA SER A 5 31.40 34.60 -17.93
C SER A 5 32.04 33.22 -17.78
N TYR A 6 33.30 33.03 -18.18
CA TYR A 6 33.96 31.70 -18.13
C TYR A 6 34.31 31.24 -16.72
N ALA A 7 34.59 32.17 -15.80
CA ALA A 7 34.83 31.83 -14.40
C ALA A 7 33.59 31.24 -13.71
N ALA A 8 32.39 31.67 -14.12
CA ALA A 8 31.13 31.12 -13.60
C ALA A 8 30.89 29.67 -14.05
N TRP A 9 31.28 29.31 -15.29
CA TRP A 9 31.16 27.93 -15.78
C TRP A 9 32.14 26.97 -15.11
N ALA A 10 33.35 27.44 -14.74
CA ALA A 10 34.33 26.62 -14.04
C ALA A 10 33.91 26.26 -12.59
N ALA A 11 33.00 27.03 -12.00
CA ALA A 11 32.43 26.76 -10.68
C ALA A 11 31.12 25.95 -10.74
N PHE A 12 30.60 25.66 -11.94
CA PHE A 12 29.35 24.92 -12.11
C PHE A 12 29.63 23.42 -12.08
N ASP A 13 29.19 22.77 -11.00
CA ASP A 13 29.30 21.33 -10.82
C ASP A 13 28.18 20.63 -11.59
N VAL A 14 28.49 20.21 -12.82
CA VAL A 14 27.55 19.54 -13.72
C VAL A 14 27.03 18.24 -13.12
N GLU A 15 27.86 17.48 -12.41
CA GLU A 15 27.46 16.19 -11.81
C GLU A 15 26.42 16.41 -10.70
N LYS A 16 26.66 17.42 -9.86
CA LYS A 16 25.70 17.80 -8.80
C LYS A 16 24.36 18.23 -9.38
N GLU A 17 24.36 19.06 -10.42
CA GLU A 17 23.10 19.53 -11.01
C GLU A 17 22.38 18.43 -11.81
N LEU A 18 23.11 17.51 -12.45
CA LEU A 18 22.53 16.30 -13.04
C LEU A 18 21.86 15.43 -11.97
N GLY A 19 22.52 15.19 -10.82
CA GLY A 19 21.93 14.43 -9.71
C GLY A 19 20.63 15.06 -9.19
N ARG A 20 20.57 16.39 -9.08
CA ARG A 20 19.34 17.11 -8.69
C ARG A 20 18.21 16.94 -9.71
N VAL A 21 18.54 16.93 -11.00
CA VAL A 21 17.56 16.70 -12.07
C VAL A 21 17.03 15.27 -12.01
N ASP A 22 17.90 14.28 -11.79
CA ASP A 22 17.50 12.87 -11.66
C ASP A 22 16.61 12.65 -10.42
N GLU A 23 16.96 13.22 -9.27
CA GLU A 23 16.13 13.18 -8.05
C GLU A 23 14.75 13.82 -8.29
N ALA A 24 14.71 14.98 -8.95
CA ALA A 24 13.46 15.67 -9.28
C ALA A 24 12.59 14.84 -10.23
N ALA A 25 13.20 14.23 -11.26
CA ALA A 25 12.52 13.35 -12.20
C ALA A 25 11.94 12.11 -11.51
N GLN A 26 12.68 11.50 -10.58
CA GLN A 26 12.19 10.37 -9.78
C GLN A 26 11.03 10.77 -8.87
N LEU A 27 11.10 11.93 -8.22
CA LEU A 27 10.00 12.44 -7.40
C LEU A 27 8.76 12.72 -8.24
N GLU A 28 8.92 13.28 -9.44
CA GLU A 28 7.82 13.51 -10.38
C GLU A 28 7.21 12.18 -10.83
N GLU A 29 8.03 11.19 -11.22
CA GLU A 29 7.55 9.86 -11.59
C GLU A 29 6.76 9.19 -10.45
N GLN A 30 7.23 9.32 -9.22
CA GLN A 30 6.51 8.82 -8.03
C GLN A 30 5.17 9.53 -7.83
N GLN A 31 5.14 10.85 -7.96
CA GLN A 31 3.90 11.62 -7.86
C GLN A 31 2.92 11.24 -8.96
N GLN A 32 3.40 11.10 -10.20
CA GLN A 32 2.59 10.65 -11.33
C GLN A 32 2.06 9.22 -11.12
N ALA A 33 2.88 8.30 -10.61
CA ALA A 33 2.45 6.93 -10.30
C ALA A 33 1.36 6.91 -9.22
N ARG A 34 1.53 7.68 -8.14
CA ARG A 34 0.50 7.84 -7.10
C ARG A 34 -0.78 8.45 -7.65
N GLN A 35 -0.69 9.51 -8.45
CA GLN A 35 -1.85 10.13 -9.10
C GLN A 35 -2.57 9.14 -10.03
N LYS A 36 -1.84 8.35 -10.81
CA LYS A 36 -2.44 7.30 -11.66
C LYS A 36 -3.18 6.26 -10.83
N GLN A 37 -2.64 5.85 -9.68
CA GLN A 37 -3.30 4.90 -8.78
C GLN A 37 -4.58 5.50 -8.19
N VAL A 38 -4.55 6.76 -7.73
CA VAL A 38 -5.73 7.48 -7.22
C VAL A 38 -6.80 7.59 -8.31
N LEU A 39 -6.43 8.04 -9.52
CA LEU A 39 -7.37 8.14 -10.65
C LEU A 39 -7.93 6.77 -11.06
N ALA A 40 -7.12 5.71 -11.03
CA ALA A 40 -7.59 4.37 -11.36
C ALA A 40 -8.61 3.87 -10.33
N LYS A 41 -8.40 4.18 -9.05
CA LYS A 41 -9.33 3.87 -7.97
C LYS A 41 -10.63 4.67 -8.11
N GLU A 42 -10.55 5.98 -8.33
CA GLU A 42 -11.73 6.83 -8.58
C GLU A 42 -12.56 6.31 -9.76
N ARG A 43 -11.92 5.85 -10.84
CA ARG A 43 -12.64 5.24 -11.98
C ARG A 43 -13.41 3.97 -11.61
N VAL A 44 -12.85 3.14 -10.73
CA VAL A 44 -13.54 1.93 -10.25
C VAL A 44 -14.75 2.32 -9.41
N GLU A 45 -14.59 3.29 -8.52
CA GLU A 45 -15.65 3.82 -7.66
C GLU A 45 -16.79 4.46 -8.49
N ASP A 46 -16.45 5.32 -9.45
CA ASP A 46 -17.39 5.96 -10.37
C ASP A 46 -18.14 4.91 -11.20
N SER A 47 -17.43 3.93 -11.74
CA SER A 47 -18.02 2.84 -12.53
C SER A 47 -19.00 2.01 -11.69
N ALA A 48 -18.63 1.65 -10.46
CA ALA A 48 -19.51 0.91 -9.55
C ALA A 48 -20.77 1.71 -9.18
N SER A 49 -20.61 3.01 -8.91
CA SER A 49 -21.70 3.92 -8.62
C SER A 49 -22.64 4.12 -9.82
N GLN A 50 -22.09 4.35 -11.02
CA GLN A 50 -22.87 4.50 -12.25
C GLN A 50 -23.60 3.21 -12.61
N GLY A 51 -22.95 2.05 -12.46
CA GLY A 51 -23.56 0.74 -12.67
C GLY A 51 -24.75 0.48 -11.72
N ALA A 52 -24.63 0.87 -10.45
CA ALA A 52 -25.73 0.83 -9.49
C ALA A 52 -26.89 1.75 -9.90
N GLN A 53 -26.59 2.98 -10.33
CA GLN A 53 -27.60 3.94 -10.79
C GLN A 53 -28.35 3.43 -12.03
N GLN A 54 -27.63 2.97 -13.05
CA GLN A 54 -28.23 2.43 -14.28
C GLN A 54 -29.10 1.20 -13.98
N SER A 55 -28.64 0.31 -13.10
CA SER A 55 -29.42 -0.86 -12.67
C SER A 55 -30.73 -0.44 -11.98
N ALA A 56 -30.68 0.57 -11.11
CA ALA A 56 -31.86 1.13 -10.47
C ALA A 56 -32.86 1.69 -11.48
N GLU A 57 -32.40 2.50 -12.44
CA GLU A 57 -33.22 3.12 -13.47
C GLU A 57 -33.87 2.08 -14.40
N ILE A 58 -33.11 1.08 -14.83
CA ILE A 58 -33.63 -0.03 -15.67
C ILE A 58 -34.72 -0.81 -14.93
N LEU A 59 -34.46 -1.19 -13.67
CA LEU A 59 -35.43 -1.93 -12.86
C LEU A 59 -36.69 -1.11 -12.57
N ALA A 60 -36.55 0.19 -12.31
CA ALA A 60 -37.67 1.10 -12.13
C ALA A 60 -38.52 1.21 -13.40
N ALA A 61 -37.89 1.34 -14.57
CA ALA A 61 -38.58 1.36 -15.86
C ALA A 61 -39.30 0.02 -16.12
N GLN A 62 -38.65 -1.12 -15.87
CA GLN A 62 -39.27 -2.44 -16.01
C GLN A 62 -40.46 -2.64 -15.06
N ALA A 63 -40.36 -2.16 -13.82
CA ALA A 63 -41.45 -2.18 -12.85
C ALA A 63 -42.65 -1.35 -13.34
N ALA A 64 -42.40 -0.14 -13.87
CA ALA A 64 -43.44 0.71 -14.43
C ALA A 64 -44.15 0.05 -15.62
N VAL A 65 -43.40 -0.58 -16.53
CA VAL A 65 -43.97 -1.32 -17.67
C VAL A 65 -44.82 -2.50 -17.20
N ALA A 66 -44.33 -3.29 -16.23
CA ALA A 66 -45.08 -4.41 -15.66
C ALA A 66 -46.39 -3.94 -14.99
N ALA A 67 -46.35 -2.83 -14.25
CA ALA A 67 -47.54 -2.22 -13.65
C ALA A 67 -48.54 -1.73 -14.71
N LEU A 68 -48.07 -1.16 -15.82
CA LEU A 68 -48.94 -0.75 -16.93
C LEU A 68 -49.60 -1.94 -17.63
N LYS A 69 -48.87 -3.06 -17.83
CA LYS A 69 -49.43 -4.30 -18.40
C LYS A 69 -50.53 -4.88 -17.50
N ALA A 70 -50.27 -4.97 -16.19
CA ALA A 70 -51.25 -5.42 -15.21
C ALA A 70 -52.53 -4.54 -15.22
N ARG A 71 -52.39 -3.21 -15.39
CA ARG A 71 -53.55 -2.29 -15.51
C ARG A 71 -54.31 -2.45 -16.82
N LYS A 72 -53.62 -2.73 -17.94
CA LYS A 72 -54.25 -2.92 -19.25
C LYS A 72 -55.08 -4.19 -19.30
N GLY A 73 -54.65 -5.26 -18.64
CA GLY A 73 -55.41 -6.52 -18.52
C GLY A 73 -56.80 -6.34 -17.86
N ARG A 74 -56.91 -5.39 -16.92
CA ARG A 74 -58.15 -5.10 -16.18
C ARG A 74 -59.18 -4.26 -16.95
N LYS A 75 -58.76 -3.42 -17.91
CA LYS A 75 -59.61 -2.40 -18.56
C LYS A 75 -60.34 -2.82 -19.84
N LYS A 76 -60.46 -4.12 -20.16
CA LYS A 76 -61.23 -4.59 -21.34
C LYS A 76 -62.58 -5.23 -20.95
N PRO A 77 -63.61 -4.45 -20.56
CA PRO A 77 -65.00 -4.92 -20.48
C PRO A 77 -65.63 -4.72 -21.87
N GLY A 78 -65.68 -5.76 -22.68
CA GLY A 78 -66.27 -5.61 -24.01
C GLY A 78 -66.40 -6.94 -24.71
N ASN A 79 -67.64 -7.42 -24.76
CA ASN A 79 -68.14 -8.52 -25.58
C ASN A 79 -68.03 -9.94 -24.98
N GLY A 80 -68.92 -10.24 -24.04
CA GLY A 80 -69.79 -11.45 -24.00
C GLY A 80 -69.22 -12.87 -24.05
N GLN A 81 -67.95 -13.10 -24.32
CA GLN A 81 -67.38 -14.44 -24.36
C GLN A 81 -66.81 -14.83 -22.98
N PRO A 82 -67.16 -16.02 -22.45
CA PRO A 82 -66.63 -16.50 -21.18
C PRO A 82 -65.10 -16.61 -21.29
N ARG A 83 -64.40 -15.74 -20.56
CA ARG A 83 -62.94 -15.78 -20.42
C ARG A 83 -62.54 -17.12 -19.83
N SER A 84 -61.60 -17.80 -20.48
CA SER A 84 -60.96 -18.98 -19.93
C SER A 84 -60.26 -18.64 -18.61
N VAL A 85 -60.39 -19.51 -17.61
CA VAL A 85 -59.87 -19.35 -16.24
C VAL A 85 -58.36 -19.06 -16.22
N LYS A 86 -57.61 -19.51 -17.24
CA LYS A 86 -56.16 -19.27 -17.37
C LYS A 86 -55.74 -17.79 -17.38
N ALA A 87 -56.61 -16.87 -17.81
CA ALA A 87 -56.23 -15.45 -17.91
C ALA A 87 -56.26 -14.71 -16.57
N ALA A 88 -56.82 -15.29 -15.50
CA ALA A 88 -56.83 -14.67 -14.18
C ALA A 88 -55.48 -14.84 -13.45
N ASP A 89 -54.88 -16.03 -13.54
CA ASP A 89 -53.61 -16.34 -12.87
C ASP A 89 -52.42 -15.53 -13.45
N ASP A 90 -52.44 -15.22 -14.75
CA ASP A 90 -51.38 -14.43 -15.41
C ASP A 90 -51.35 -12.96 -14.94
N VAL A 91 -52.50 -12.39 -14.54
CA VAL A 91 -52.61 -10.97 -14.15
C VAL A 91 -52.02 -10.72 -12.76
N ASP A 92 -52.23 -11.66 -11.83
CA ASP A 92 -51.65 -11.55 -10.48
C ASP A 92 -50.13 -11.75 -10.52
N GLY A 93 -49.63 -12.61 -11.41
CA GLY A 93 -48.20 -12.77 -11.67
C GLY A 93 -47.51 -11.49 -12.15
N GLU A 94 -48.12 -10.71 -13.06
CA GLU A 94 -47.54 -9.44 -13.53
C GLU A 94 -47.52 -8.36 -12.44
N SER A 95 -48.56 -8.30 -11.60
CA SER A 95 -48.61 -7.37 -10.47
C SER A 95 -47.51 -7.66 -9.44
N ASP A 96 -47.31 -8.92 -9.08
CA ASP A 96 -46.27 -9.29 -8.13
C ASP A 96 -44.86 -9.15 -8.71
N ARG A 97 -44.69 -9.40 -10.02
CA ARG A 97 -43.45 -9.07 -10.73
C ARG A 97 -43.14 -7.57 -10.66
N ALA A 98 -44.13 -6.70 -10.87
CA ALA A 98 -43.95 -5.25 -10.79
C ALA A 98 -43.47 -4.82 -9.39
N LYS A 99 -44.07 -5.37 -8.32
CA LYS A 99 -43.65 -5.11 -6.94
C LYS A 99 -42.21 -5.56 -6.67
N ARG A 100 -41.82 -6.76 -7.10
CA ARG A 100 -40.44 -7.28 -6.93
C ARG A 100 -39.40 -6.42 -7.66
N LEU A 101 -39.71 -6.00 -8.89
CA LEU A 101 -38.83 -5.10 -9.64
C LEU A 101 -38.72 -3.73 -8.97
N GLN A 102 -39.82 -3.23 -8.41
CA GLN A 102 -39.82 -1.97 -7.65
C GLN A 102 -38.98 -2.08 -6.37
N THR A 103 -39.06 -3.18 -5.63
CA THR A 103 -38.22 -3.41 -4.44
C THR A 103 -36.73 -3.50 -4.83
N HIS A 104 -36.40 -4.19 -5.93
CA HIS A 104 -35.02 -4.24 -6.41
C HIS A 104 -34.53 -2.84 -6.84
N ALA A 105 -35.34 -2.08 -7.59
CA ALA A 105 -35.00 -0.72 -7.99
C ALA A 105 -34.70 0.18 -6.78
N ALA A 106 -35.49 0.05 -5.70
CA ALA A 106 -35.25 0.77 -4.46
C ALA A 106 -33.93 0.37 -3.78
N LEU A 107 -33.60 -0.94 -3.74
CA LEU A 107 -32.33 -1.43 -3.21
C LEU A 107 -31.13 -0.88 -3.99
N PHE A 108 -31.15 -0.92 -5.33
CA PHE A 108 -30.05 -0.37 -6.14
C PHE A 108 -29.95 1.16 -6.04
N SER A 109 -31.08 1.86 -5.89
CA SER A 109 -31.07 3.31 -5.62
C SER A 109 -30.37 3.59 -4.29
N LYS A 110 -30.65 2.79 -3.26
CA LYS A 110 -30.00 2.91 -1.95
C LYS A 110 -28.51 2.57 -2.01
N LYS A 111 -28.12 1.53 -2.78
CA LYS A 111 -26.72 1.19 -3.07
C LYS A 111 -25.97 2.39 -3.66
N HIS A 112 -26.54 3.03 -4.69
CA HIS A 112 -25.95 4.21 -5.32
C HIS A 112 -25.80 5.39 -4.35
N GLU A 113 -26.85 5.70 -3.57
CA GLU A 113 -26.82 6.78 -2.57
C GLU A 113 -25.70 6.56 -1.53
N LEU A 114 -25.58 5.34 -1.00
CA LEU A 114 -24.53 5.01 -0.03
C LEU A 114 -23.14 5.10 -0.64
N LEU A 115 -22.93 4.61 -1.87
CA LEU A 115 -21.66 4.76 -2.57
C LEU A 115 -21.27 6.24 -2.73
N GLN A 116 -22.21 7.09 -3.15
CA GLN A 116 -21.98 8.54 -3.28
C GLN A 116 -21.61 9.17 -1.93
N GLN A 117 -22.35 8.83 -0.87
CA GLN A 117 -22.08 9.34 0.48
C GLN A 117 -20.68 8.93 0.97
N ILE A 118 -20.27 7.68 0.77
CA ILE A 118 -18.95 7.18 1.15
C ILE A 118 -17.85 7.95 0.40
N MET A 119 -17.97 8.05 -0.92
CA MET A 119 -16.99 8.75 -1.77
C MET A 119 -16.86 10.23 -1.41
N GLU A 120 -17.98 10.93 -1.25
CA GLU A 120 -17.97 12.37 -0.93
C GLU A 120 -17.40 12.63 0.46
N ALA A 121 -17.85 11.88 1.47
CA ALA A 121 -17.36 12.02 2.84
C ALA A 121 -15.86 11.70 2.93
N ARG A 122 -15.39 10.64 2.26
CA ARG A 122 -13.96 10.29 2.16
C ARG A 122 -13.16 11.42 1.51
N ARG A 123 -13.60 11.92 0.35
CA ARG A 123 -12.93 12.99 -0.39
C ARG A 123 -12.83 14.28 0.43
N LEU A 124 -13.91 14.67 1.12
CA LEU A 124 -13.91 15.84 2.00
C LEU A 124 -13.00 15.63 3.21
N GLY A 125 -12.97 14.43 3.78
CA GLY A 125 -12.06 14.06 4.87
C GLY A 125 -10.58 14.12 4.45
N GLU A 126 -10.24 13.56 3.29
CA GLU A 126 -8.90 13.64 2.72
C GLU A 126 -8.48 15.08 2.39
N ALA A 127 -9.39 15.89 1.84
CA ALA A 127 -9.15 17.30 1.57
C ALA A 127 -8.93 18.10 2.85
N ALA A 128 -9.63 17.78 3.94
CA ALA A 128 -9.43 18.40 5.25
C ALA A 128 -8.07 18.03 5.86
N LEU A 129 -7.60 16.79 5.66
CA LEU A 129 -6.27 16.33 6.10
C LEU A 129 -5.10 17.02 5.35
N HIS A 130 -5.26 17.26 4.05
CA HIS A 130 -4.19 17.79 3.19
C HIS A 130 -4.32 19.28 2.85
N GLY A 131 -5.30 19.98 3.45
CA GLY A 131 -5.61 21.37 3.14
C GLY A 131 -4.43 22.31 3.39
N LYS A 132 -3.79 22.78 2.31
CA LYS A 132 -2.72 23.79 2.38
C LYS A 132 -3.32 25.18 2.64
N GLY A 133 -3.31 25.64 3.89
CA GLY A 133 -3.45 27.09 4.19
C GLY A 133 -4.38 27.49 5.33
N ARG A 134 -5.20 26.58 5.86
CA ARG A 134 -5.90 26.75 7.14
C ARG A 134 -5.52 25.54 7.99
N GLY A 135 -5.16 25.75 9.26
CA GLY A 135 -4.68 24.67 10.13
C GLY A 135 -5.51 23.41 9.99
N ILE A 136 -4.84 22.25 9.98
CA ILE A 136 -5.48 20.96 9.68
C ILE A 136 -6.55 20.69 10.74
N ASP A 137 -7.81 20.55 10.30
CA ASP A 137 -8.96 20.27 11.15
C ASP A 137 -9.14 18.75 11.27
N TYR A 138 -8.31 18.11 12.11
CA TYR A 138 -8.39 16.67 12.35
C TYR A 138 -9.74 16.23 12.92
N PRO A 139 -10.38 16.94 13.88
CA PRO A 139 -11.71 16.58 14.36
C PRO A 139 -12.78 16.62 13.27
N GLY A 140 -12.76 17.66 12.41
CA GLY A 140 -13.65 17.77 11.27
C GLY A 140 -13.44 16.65 10.26
N ALA A 141 -12.19 16.37 9.90
CA ALA A 141 -11.82 15.26 9.02
C ALA A 141 -12.27 13.91 9.59
N LYS A 142 -12.05 13.67 10.88
CA LYS A 142 -12.47 12.44 11.56
C LYS A 142 -13.98 12.24 11.49
N LYS A 143 -14.77 13.29 11.72
CA LYS A 143 -16.24 13.20 11.62
C LYS A 143 -16.68 12.80 10.22
N LEU A 144 -16.04 13.33 9.18
CA LEU A 144 -16.31 12.96 7.79
C LEU A 144 -15.99 11.49 7.52
N PHE A 145 -14.85 10.98 8.00
CA PHE A 145 -14.54 9.56 7.88
C PHE A 145 -15.50 8.67 8.69
N GLN A 146 -15.99 9.12 9.85
CA GLN A 146 -17.02 8.39 10.60
C GLN A 146 -18.35 8.32 9.83
N THR A 147 -18.76 9.41 9.16
CA THR A 147 -19.91 9.37 8.25
C THR A 147 -19.71 8.41 7.08
N ALA A 148 -18.49 8.34 6.52
CA ALA A 148 -18.16 7.35 5.50
C ALA A 148 -18.20 5.91 6.06
N LEU A 149 -17.77 5.71 7.31
CA LEU A 149 -17.81 4.41 7.98
C LEU A 149 -19.25 3.91 8.17
N GLU A 150 -20.11 4.75 8.74
CA GLU A 150 -21.54 4.44 8.94
C GLU A 150 -22.23 4.07 7.62
N ALA A 151 -21.93 4.79 6.54
CA ALA A 151 -22.46 4.48 5.21
C ALA A 151 -21.89 3.17 4.63
N THR A 152 -20.63 2.84 4.94
CA THR A 152 -19.99 1.57 4.54
C THR A 152 -20.60 0.38 5.28
N GLU A 153 -20.85 0.50 6.58
CA GLU A 153 -21.52 -0.52 7.40
C GLU A 153 -22.97 -0.75 6.95
N ALA A 154 -23.68 0.33 6.60
CA ALA A 154 -25.01 0.24 6.02
C ALA A 154 -25.00 -0.50 4.67
N LEU A 155 -24.01 -0.22 3.82
CA LEU A 155 -23.85 -0.90 2.53
C LEU A 155 -23.51 -2.39 2.70
N GLU A 156 -22.65 -2.73 3.67
CA GLU A 156 -22.33 -4.12 4.00
C GLU A 156 -23.56 -4.88 4.51
N THR A 157 -24.38 -4.25 5.35
CA THR A 157 -25.64 -4.84 5.85
C THR A 157 -26.62 -5.14 4.70
N LEU A 158 -26.67 -4.29 3.68
CA LEU A 158 -27.51 -4.49 2.49
C LEU A 158 -26.92 -5.46 1.45
N SER A 159 -25.63 -5.78 1.55
CA SER A 159 -24.92 -6.58 0.55
C SER A 159 -25.55 -7.95 0.25
N PRO A 160 -26.08 -8.73 1.22
CA PRO A 160 -26.65 -10.04 0.91
C PRO A 160 -27.95 -9.95 0.11
N GLU A 161 -28.73 -8.89 0.31
CA GLU A 161 -29.97 -8.65 -0.44
C GLU A 161 -29.66 -8.14 -1.85
N LEU A 162 -28.66 -7.26 -1.98
CA LEU A 162 -28.20 -6.75 -3.27
C LEU A 162 -27.66 -7.87 -4.16
N LEU A 163 -26.83 -8.77 -3.63
CA LEU A 163 -26.29 -9.89 -4.39
C LEU A 163 -27.41 -10.83 -4.89
N LYS A 164 -28.39 -11.15 -4.04
CA LYS A 164 -29.57 -11.94 -4.47
C LYS A 164 -30.39 -11.23 -5.55
N ALA A 165 -30.52 -9.91 -5.48
CA ALA A 165 -31.21 -9.12 -6.49
C ALA A 165 -30.44 -9.10 -7.83
N GLU A 166 -29.11 -9.00 -7.80
CA GLU A 166 -28.22 -9.07 -8.97
C GLU A 166 -28.27 -10.45 -9.65
N GLU A 167 -28.26 -11.54 -8.87
CA GLU A 167 -28.41 -12.92 -9.37
C GLU A 167 -29.79 -13.16 -10.01
N ALA A 168 -30.85 -12.63 -9.39
CA ALA A 168 -32.20 -12.72 -9.94
C ALA A 168 -32.33 -11.93 -11.26
N GLN A 169 -31.70 -10.77 -11.36
CA GLN A 169 -31.71 -9.95 -12.57
C GLN A 169 -30.93 -10.61 -13.72
N THR A 170 -29.76 -11.16 -13.45
CA THR A 170 -28.96 -11.88 -14.46
C THR A 170 -29.68 -13.13 -14.97
N SER A 171 -30.36 -13.86 -14.07
CA SER A 171 -31.23 -14.99 -14.43
C SER A 171 -32.41 -14.57 -15.34
N LEU A 172 -33.05 -13.43 -15.05
CA LEU A 172 -34.18 -12.92 -15.85
C LEU A 172 -33.79 -12.46 -17.25
N LEU A 173 -32.56 -11.96 -17.43
CA LEU A 173 -32.06 -11.49 -18.72
C LEU A 173 -31.60 -12.63 -19.64
N GLY A 174 -31.57 -13.88 -19.15
CA GLY A 174 -31.10 -15.03 -19.93
C GLY A 174 -29.61 -14.93 -20.28
N LEU A 175 -28.86 -14.02 -19.64
CA LEU A 175 -27.44 -13.81 -19.86
C LEU A 175 -26.56 -14.84 -19.11
N ALA A 176 -27.19 -15.75 -18.35
CA ALA A 176 -26.51 -16.70 -17.48
C ALA A 176 -25.70 -17.79 -18.23
N GLU A 177 -25.88 -17.98 -19.55
CA GLU A 177 -25.29 -19.14 -20.25
C GLU A 177 -24.05 -18.84 -21.14
N SER A 178 -23.65 -17.59 -21.38
CA SER A 178 -22.56 -17.31 -22.34
C SER A 178 -21.21 -16.89 -21.73
N SER A 179 -21.08 -16.70 -20.40
CA SER A 179 -19.85 -16.14 -19.81
C SER A 179 -18.98 -17.13 -19.03
N ASN A 180 -19.35 -18.42 -18.94
CA ASN A 180 -18.58 -19.43 -18.18
C ASN A 180 -17.96 -20.55 -19.04
N GLN A 181 -17.94 -20.43 -20.37
CA GLN A 181 -17.27 -21.41 -21.26
C GLN A 181 -16.54 -20.73 -22.42
N HIS A 182 -15.35 -20.15 -22.17
CA HIS A 182 -14.23 -20.15 -23.13
C HIS A 182 -12.92 -19.64 -22.51
N GLU A 183 -12.46 -20.33 -21.46
CA GLU A 183 -11.03 -20.54 -21.23
C GLU A 183 -10.79 -22.04 -20.95
N MET A 184 -11.40 -22.90 -21.77
CA MET A 184 -10.87 -24.25 -21.97
C MET A 184 -9.85 -24.13 -23.11
N GLY A 185 -8.57 -24.13 -22.75
CA GLY A 185 -7.50 -24.42 -23.69
C GLY A 185 -7.80 -25.74 -24.43
N PRO A 186 -7.22 -25.92 -25.63
CA PRO A 186 -7.55 -27.06 -26.49
C PRO A 186 -7.33 -28.38 -25.73
N PRO A 187 -8.25 -29.36 -25.85
CA PRO A 187 -8.06 -30.65 -25.23
C PRO A 187 -6.83 -31.31 -25.85
N ALA A 188 -5.89 -31.71 -25.00
CA ALA A 188 -4.82 -32.62 -25.39
C ALA A 188 -5.47 -33.97 -25.74
N GLU A 189 -5.78 -34.16 -27.02
CA GLU A 189 -6.15 -35.46 -27.57
C GLU A 189 -4.98 -36.42 -27.39
N ASN A 190 -5.22 -37.45 -26.58
CA ASN A 190 -4.52 -38.72 -26.66
C ASN A 190 -4.68 -39.28 -28.06
N ARG A 191 -3.67 -39.08 -28.91
CA ARG A 191 -3.52 -39.76 -30.19
C ARG A 191 -2.56 -40.92 -30.01
N GLU A 192 -3.10 -42.05 -29.56
CA GLU A 192 -2.55 -43.35 -29.94
C GLU A 192 -2.73 -43.49 -31.46
N GLN A 193 -1.63 -43.49 -32.20
CA GLN A 193 -1.61 -44.02 -33.57
C GLN A 193 -0.47 -45.02 -33.70
N SER A 194 -0.91 -46.28 -33.67
CA SER A 194 -0.36 -47.41 -34.39
C SER A 194 0.02 -47.08 -35.83
N GLY A 195 1.03 -47.81 -36.31
CA GLY A 195 1.75 -47.65 -37.56
C GLY A 195 0.95 -47.33 -38.82
N GLU A 196 1.57 -46.53 -39.67
CA GLU A 196 1.68 -46.86 -41.09
C GLU A 196 2.93 -46.23 -41.69
N SER A 197 3.55 -47.01 -42.58
CA SER A 197 4.85 -46.77 -43.20
C SER A 197 4.83 -45.56 -44.13
N CYS A 198 5.86 -44.71 -44.04
CA CYS A 198 6.28 -43.90 -45.17
C CYS A 198 7.78 -44.04 -45.37
N LYS A 199 8.15 -44.79 -46.42
CA LYS A 199 9.49 -44.85 -46.98
C LYS A 199 9.72 -43.56 -47.76
N HIS A 200 10.53 -42.66 -47.24
CA HIS A 200 11.26 -41.71 -48.09
C HIS A 200 12.70 -41.63 -47.61
N GLU A 201 13.57 -42.30 -48.36
CA GLU A 201 14.99 -42.01 -48.40
C GLU A 201 15.18 -40.58 -48.87
N HIS A 202 15.75 -39.71 -48.05
CA HIS A 202 16.60 -38.63 -48.55
C HIS A 202 17.65 -38.30 -47.50
N LYS A 203 18.89 -38.62 -47.86
CA LYS A 203 20.12 -38.18 -47.20
C LYS A 203 20.19 -36.66 -47.28
N SER A 204 20.27 -36.01 -46.12
CA SER A 204 20.78 -34.65 -45.99
C SER A 204 21.18 -34.42 -44.55
N ASP A 205 22.49 -34.45 -44.33
CA ASP A 205 23.13 -34.06 -43.09
C ASP A 205 22.92 -32.56 -42.84
N HIS A 206 22.00 -32.23 -41.93
CA HIS A 206 22.00 -30.92 -41.29
C HIS A 206 22.05 -31.09 -39.77
N ALA A 207 23.28 -31.08 -39.27
CA ALA A 207 23.61 -30.82 -37.88
C ALA A 207 23.24 -29.36 -37.54
N CYS A 208 21.99 -29.13 -37.11
CA CYS A 208 21.63 -27.90 -36.42
C CYS A 208 21.88 -28.11 -34.93
N GLY A 209 22.90 -27.40 -34.43
CA GLY A 209 23.40 -27.47 -33.08
C GLY A 209 22.32 -27.20 -32.02
N LYS A 210 22.40 -27.99 -30.96
CA LYS A 210 21.81 -27.77 -29.65
C LYS A 210 21.95 -26.31 -29.21
N SER A 211 20.87 -25.54 -29.24
CA SER A 211 20.52 -24.52 -28.24
C SER A 211 19.19 -23.85 -28.62
N CYS A 212 18.11 -24.63 -28.69
CA CYS A 212 16.78 -24.06 -28.61
C CYS A 212 16.52 -23.67 -27.17
N SER A 213 16.97 -22.47 -26.83
CA SER A 213 16.63 -21.75 -25.60
C SER A 213 15.12 -21.57 -25.58
N HIS A 214 14.42 -22.50 -24.94
CA HIS A 214 13.07 -22.25 -24.43
C HIS A 214 13.21 -21.09 -23.46
N GLY A 215 12.92 -19.89 -23.94
CA GLY A 215 12.82 -18.71 -23.10
C GLY A 215 11.72 -18.97 -22.10
N ASP A 216 12.11 -19.30 -20.88
CA ASP A 216 11.25 -19.20 -19.71
C ASP A 216 10.72 -17.78 -19.66
N HIS A 217 9.50 -17.60 -20.16
CA HIS A 217 8.80 -16.34 -20.02
C HIS A 217 8.72 -16.07 -18.51
N PRO A 218 9.33 -14.98 -18.02
CA PRO A 218 9.27 -14.66 -16.60
C PRO A 218 7.80 -14.52 -16.23
N LYS A 219 7.31 -15.42 -15.37
CA LYS A 219 5.98 -15.33 -14.78
C LYS A 219 5.89 -13.93 -14.17
N LYS A 220 5.10 -13.06 -14.81
CA LYS A 220 4.89 -11.67 -14.40
C LYS A 220 4.49 -11.65 -12.93
N GLY A 221 5.42 -11.30 -12.06
CA GLY A 221 5.15 -11.06 -10.66
C GLY A 221 4.12 -9.95 -10.55
N LYS A 222 2.96 -10.27 -9.97
CA LYS A 222 2.13 -9.24 -9.35
C LYS A 222 2.41 -9.33 -7.85
N PRO A 223 2.68 -8.19 -7.21
CA PRO A 223 1.64 -7.68 -6.33
C PRO A 223 1.57 -6.15 -6.41
N VAL A 224 1.20 -5.61 -7.58
CA VAL A 224 0.48 -4.33 -7.54
C VAL A 224 -0.92 -4.71 -7.08
N GLU A 225 -1.34 -4.20 -5.91
CA GLU A 225 -2.67 -4.42 -5.35
C GLU A 225 -3.69 -4.21 -6.47
N ALA A 226 -4.25 -5.32 -6.96
CA ALA A 226 -5.14 -5.26 -8.10
C ALA A 226 -6.40 -4.58 -7.62
N LEU A 227 -6.71 -3.42 -8.18
CA LEU A 227 -7.95 -2.73 -7.86
C LEU A 227 -9.13 -3.69 -8.07
N PRO A 228 -10.13 -3.65 -7.18
CA PRO A 228 -11.28 -4.52 -7.29
C PRO A 228 -12.00 -4.26 -8.62
N LYS A 229 -12.62 -5.30 -9.17
CA LYS A 229 -13.50 -5.13 -10.33
C LYS A 229 -14.71 -4.31 -9.88
N ALA A 230 -15.22 -3.41 -10.73
CA ALA A 230 -16.37 -2.56 -10.41
C ALA A 230 -17.66 -3.36 -10.08
N ASN A 231 -17.73 -4.63 -10.49
CA ASN A 231 -18.87 -5.52 -10.22
C ASN A 231 -18.72 -6.32 -8.92
N ASP A 232 -17.56 -6.29 -8.26
CA ASP A 232 -17.32 -7.03 -7.02
C ASP A 232 -17.63 -6.14 -5.81
N LEU A 233 -18.90 -6.16 -5.38
CA LEU A 233 -19.40 -5.32 -4.29
C LEU A 233 -18.63 -5.53 -2.98
N MET A 234 -18.27 -6.77 -2.64
CA MET A 234 -17.58 -7.07 -1.39
C MET A 234 -16.13 -6.58 -1.41
N ALA A 235 -15.46 -6.69 -2.55
CA ALA A 235 -14.11 -6.15 -2.70
C ALA A 235 -14.11 -4.61 -2.64
N ILE A 236 -15.14 -3.95 -3.19
CA ILE A 236 -15.33 -2.49 -3.08
C ILE A 236 -15.59 -2.07 -1.63
N ILE A 237 -16.49 -2.77 -0.91
CA ILE A 237 -16.74 -2.51 0.52
C ILE A 237 -15.45 -2.66 1.33
N THR A 238 -14.67 -3.72 1.07
CA THR A 238 -13.39 -3.96 1.73
C THR A 238 -12.41 -2.81 1.45
N MET A 239 -12.32 -2.34 0.21
CA MET A 239 -11.50 -1.19 -0.17
C MET A 239 -11.90 0.07 0.63
N PHE A 240 -13.20 0.39 0.72
CA PHE A 240 -13.67 1.54 1.50
C PHE A 240 -13.34 1.42 2.99
N TYR A 241 -13.51 0.24 3.59
CA TYR A 241 -13.11 0.04 4.98
C TYR A 241 -11.63 0.34 5.20
N LYS A 242 -10.75 -0.14 4.33
CA LYS A 242 -9.31 0.14 4.44
C LYS A 242 -9.06 1.65 4.43
N ASP A 243 -9.63 2.36 3.47
CA ASP A 243 -9.39 3.81 3.32
C ASP A 243 -9.95 4.62 4.49
N VAL A 244 -11.17 4.31 4.92
CA VAL A 244 -11.86 5.02 5.99
C VAL A 244 -11.13 4.80 7.31
N TYR A 245 -10.75 3.57 7.65
CA TYR A 245 -9.99 3.30 8.87
C TYR A 245 -8.57 3.86 8.81
N MET A 246 -7.92 3.87 7.64
CA MET A 246 -6.64 4.58 7.46
C MET A 246 -6.79 6.08 7.74
N GLY A 247 -7.86 6.71 7.24
CA GLY A 247 -8.19 8.12 7.50
C GLY A 247 -8.44 8.40 8.99
N ILE A 248 -9.31 7.62 9.64
CA ILE A 248 -9.61 7.74 11.09
C ILE A 248 -8.33 7.57 11.91
N GLY A 249 -7.54 6.53 11.63
CA GLY A 249 -6.29 6.24 12.33
C GLY A 249 -5.28 7.38 12.19
N THR A 250 -5.19 7.99 11.01
CA THR A 250 -4.32 9.15 10.77
C THR A 250 -4.78 10.38 11.57
N CYS A 251 -6.09 10.69 11.58
CA CYS A 251 -6.63 11.75 12.41
C CYS A 251 -6.33 11.51 13.90
N ASP A 252 -6.57 10.30 14.39
CA ASP A 252 -6.34 9.95 15.80
C ASP A 252 -4.86 9.99 16.19
N LEU A 253 -3.96 9.60 15.28
CA LEU A 253 -2.52 9.65 15.50
C LEU A 253 -2.02 11.08 15.65
N GLU A 254 -2.48 11.99 14.78
CA GLU A 254 -2.09 13.40 14.80
C GLU A 254 -2.73 14.19 15.95
N GLU A 255 -3.94 13.80 16.37
CA GLU A 255 -4.57 14.33 17.59
C GLU A 255 -3.97 13.74 18.90
N GLY A 256 -3.01 12.82 18.80
CA GLY A 256 -2.36 12.19 19.95
C GLY A 256 -3.22 11.14 20.67
N ARG A 257 -4.36 10.73 20.10
CA ARG A 257 -5.19 9.61 20.60
C ARG A 257 -4.62 8.27 20.14
N LEU A 258 -3.42 7.96 20.63
CA LEU A 258 -2.61 6.84 20.15
C LEU A 258 -3.35 5.49 20.24
N ALA A 259 -4.09 5.23 21.33
CA ALA A 259 -4.82 3.96 21.50
C ALA A 259 -5.88 3.75 20.41
N ALA A 260 -6.68 4.79 20.15
CA ALA A 260 -7.70 4.77 19.10
C ALA A 260 -7.07 4.62 17.70
N ALA A 261 -5.98 5.34 17.43
CA ALA A 261 -5.24 5.20 16.18
C ALA A 261 -4.74 3.76 15.96
N SER A 262 -4.20 3.13 17.00
CA SER A 262 -3.69 1.76 16.92
C SER A 262 -4.77 0.71 16.65
N GLU A 263 -5.99 0.93 17.15
CA GLU A 263 -7.15 0.06 16.87
C GLU A 263 -7.70 0.32 15.45
N ALA A 264 -7.74 1.57 14.98
CA ALA A 264 -8.14 1.87 13.60
C ALA A 264 -7.20 1.20 12.58
N PHE A 265 -5.88 1.28 12.78
CA PHE A 265 -4.94 0.57 11.90
C PHE A 265 -5.04 -0.95 12.01
N LYS A 266 -5.40 -1.50 13.18
CA LYS A 266 -5.67 -2.93 13.35
C LYS A 266 -6.84 -3.38 12.48
N GLU A 267 -7.92 -2.59 12.40
CA GLU A 267 -9.08 -2.92 11.57
C GLU A 267 -8.74 -3.02 10.07
N VAL A 268 -7.78 -2.21 9.60
CA VAL A 268 -7.22 -2.34 8.24
C VAL A 268 -6.48 -3.66 8.09
N LEU A 269 -5.60 -3.99 9.06
CA LEU A 269 -4.77 -5.20 9.02
C LEU A 269 -5.56 -6.51 9.17
N LEU A 270 -6.74 -6.48 9.80
CA LEU A 270 -7.65 -7.64 9.86
C LEU A 270 -8.23 -7.98 8.49
N ARG A 271 -8.36 -6.98 7.60
CA ARG A 271 -8.89 -7.13 6.24
C ARG A 271 -7.78 -7.31 5.20
N ASP A 272 -6.61 -6.78 5.47
CA ASP A 272 -5.45 -6.80 4.58
C ASP A 272 -4.14 -6.85 5.38
N ASP A 273 -3.64 -8.06 5.60
CA ASP A 273 -2.44 -8.30 6.40
C ASP A 273 -1.14 -7.94 5.66
N VAL A 274 -1.22 -7.65 4.35
CA VAL A 274 -0.09 -7.21 3.51
C VAL A 274 -0.03 -5.69 3.38
N ASN A 275 -0.95 -4.95 3.98
CA ASN A 275 -0.97 -3.49 3.91
C ASN A 275 0.23 -2.86 4.64
N LEU A 276 1.25 -2.49 3.87
CA LEU A 276 2.50 -1.93 4.40
C LEU A 276 2.28 -0.64 5.18
N THR A 277 1.41 0.24 4.68
CA THR A 277 1.15 1.55 5.29
C THR A 277 0.49 1.39 6.66
N ALA A 278 -0.50 0.51 6.79
CA ALA A 278 -1.15 0.25 8.08
C ALA A 278 -0.19 -0.34 9.12
N TRP A 279 0.66 -1.30 8.72
CA TRP A 279 1.72 -1.84 9.61
C TRP A 279 2.70 -0.74 10.06
N LEU A 280 3.15 0.11 9.13
CA LEU A 280 4.07 1.21 9.42
C LEU A 280 3.46 2.21 10.40
N GLN A 281 2.26 2.72 10.10
CA GLN A 281 1.57 3.72 10.91
C GLN A 281 1.23 3.19 12.31
N ARG A 282 0.83 1.91 12.41
CA ARG A 282 0.62 1.26 13.71
C ARG A 282 1.91 1.10 14.50
N GLY A 283 3.03 0.77 13.83
CA GLY A 283 4.36 0.73 14.46
C GLY A 283 4.78 2.10 15.02
N GLN A 284 4.62 3.16 14.23
CA GLN A 284 4.86 4.56 14.67
C GLN A 284 3.96 4.96 15.83
N THR A 285 2.70 4.50 15.83
CA THR A 285 1.77 4.73 16.94
C THR A 285 2.30 4.11 18.24
N PHE A 286 2.79 2.86 18.20
CA PHE A 286 3.40 2.19 19.37
C PHE A 286 4.71 2.85 19.81
N GLU A 287 5.49 3.39 18.88
CA GLU A 287 6.68 4.18 19.20
C GLU A 287 6.30 5.44 19.98
N ARG A 288 5.29 6.20 19.53
CA ARG A 288 4.75 7.36 20.26
C ARG A 288 4.15 7.00 21.62
N MET A 289 3.69 5.76 21.82
CA MET A 289 3.23 5.24 23.11
C MET A 289 4.38 4.84 24.05
N ASN A 290 5.64 4.97 23.61
CA ASN A 290 6.81 4.45 24.32
C ASN A 290 6.75 2.92 24.52
N ALA A 291 6.27 2.18 23.51
CA ALA A 291 6.18 0.72 23.48
C ALA A 291 7.11 0.11 22.40
N PRO A 292 8.44 0.21 22.56
CA PRO A 292 9.41 -0.09 21.49
C PRO A 292 9.40 -1.56 21.03
N LEU A 293 9.07 -2.52 21.91
CA LEU A 293 8.93 -3.94 21.52
C LEU A 293 7.82 -4.14 20.49
N LEU A 294 6.67 -3.52 20.72
CA LEU A 294 5.51 -3.64 19.84
C LEU A 294 5.79 -2.91 18.52
N ALA A 295 6.33 -1.69 18.59
CA ALA A 295 6.74 -0.94 17.40
C ALA A 295 7.71 -1.75 16.52
N MET A 296 8.76 -2.31 17.13
CA MET A 296 9.75 -3.15 16.46
C MET A 296 9.13 -4.38 15.79
N LEU A 297 8.13 -5.03 16.40
CA LEU A 297 7.43 -6.16 15.79
C LEU A 297 6.71 -5.76 14.49
N HIS A 298 6.08 -4.58 14.49
CA HIS A 298 5.38 -4.06 13.31
C HIS A 298 6.37 -3.68 12.20
N PHE A 299 7.48 -2.99 12.53
CA PHE A 299 8.52 -2.66 11.55
C PHE A 299 9.21 -3.91 10.97
N ASN A 300 9.42 -4.96 11.77
CA ASN A 300 9.95 -6.23 11.25
C ASN A 300 8.98 -6.89 10.25
N ARG A 301 7.67 -6.79 10.49
CA ARG A 301 6.66 -7.29 9.55
C ARG A 301 6.71 -6.52 8.23
N VAL A 302 6.82 -5.18 8.28
CA VAL A 302 6.99 -4.34 7.08
C VAL A 302 8.23 -4.76 6.28
N ALA A 303 9.40 -4.86 6.93
CA ALA A 303 10.64 -5.27 6.27
C ALA A 303 10.51 -6.65 5.62
N THR A 304 9.89 -7.61 6.32
CA THR A 304 9.66 -8.96 5.79
C THR A 304 8.73 -8.92 4.57
N LEU A 305 7.66 -8.12 4.60
CA LEU A 305 6.73 -7.98 3.49
C LEU A 305 7.39 -7.32 2.27
N ILE A 306 8.24 -6.31 2.46
CA ILE A 306 9.01 -5.69 1.37
C ILE A 306 9.91 -6.73 0.70
N VAL A 307 10.70 -7.46 1.50
CA VAL A 307 11.62 -8.50 1.00
C VAL A 307 10.91 -9.63 0.27
N THR A 308 9.72 -10.02 0.76
CA THR A 308 8.95 -11.14 0.16
C THR A 308 8.10 -10.73 -1.04
N SER A 309 7.65 -9.48 -1.12
CA SER A 309 6.73 -9.01 -2.17
C SER A 309 7.42 -8.55 -3.45
N LEU A 310 8.68 -8.13 -3.39
CA LEU A 310 9.40 -7.55 -4.51
C LEU A 310 10.67 -8.36 -4.85
N PRO A 311 10.83 -8.84 -6.10
CA PRO A 311 12.11 -9.38 -6.53
C PRO A 311 13.16 -8.27 -6.54
N ALA A 312 14.39 -8.58 -6.08
CA ALA A 312 15.51 -7.63 -5.93
C ALA A 312 15.75 -6.71 -7.15
N ALA A 313 15.44 -7.18 -8.36
CA ALA A 313 15.62 -6.44 -9.61
C ALA A 313 14.56 -5.35 -9.91
N LEU A 314 13.48 -5.28 -9.13
CA LEU A 314 12.32 -4.42 -9.38
C LEU A 314 11.97 -3.51 -8.20
N TYR A 315 12.91 -3.29 -7.27
CA TYR A 315 12.70 -2.44 -6.10
C TYR A 315 12.44 -1.00 -6.54
N PRO A 316 11.20 -0.50 -6.41
CA PRO A 316 10.96 0.91 -6.65
C PRO A 316 11.62 1.69 -5.52
N PHE A 317 12.31 2.79 -5.84
CA PHE A 317 13.05 3.64 -4.89
C PHE A 317 12.29 3.97 -3.57
N PRO A 318 10.96 4.18 -3.55
CA PRO A 318 10.21 4.39 -2.30
C PRO A 318 10.24 3.20 -1.33
N ALA A 319 10.33 1.96 -1.83
CA ALA A 319 10.34 0.76 -0.99
C ALA A 319 11.66 0.64 -0.22
N PHE A 320 12.77 1.03 -0.84
CA PHE A 320 14.10 1.06 -0.23
C PHE A 320 14.17 2.06 0.94
N GLN A 321 13.64 3.27 0.77
CA GLN A 321 13.62 4.28 1.85
C GLN A 321 12.75 3.81 3.03
N LEU A 322 11.63 3.16 2.74
CA LEU A 322 10.77 2.57 3.76
C LEU A 322 11.47 1.43 4.51
N GLU A 323 12.18 0.55 3.79
CA GLU A 323 12.98 -0.54 4.36
C GLU A 323 14.11 -0.01 5.27
N ILE A 324 14.84 1.02 4.82
CA ILE A 324 15.85 1.70 5.64
C ILE A 324 15.21 2.22 6.92
N SER A 325 14.10 2.96 6.81
CA SER A 325 13.41 3.51 7.97
C SER A 325 12.97 2.42 8.95
N CYS A 326 12.45 1.29 8.46
CA CYS A 326 12.10 0.15 9.30
C CYS A 326 13.32 -0.43 10.03
N HIS A 327 14.44 -0.65 9.33
CA HIS A 327 15.66 -1.17 9.94
C HIS A 327 16.25 -0.22 10.98
N LEU A 328 16.27 1.09 10.71
CA LEU A 328 16.72 2.10 11.67
C LEU A 328 15.81 2.17 12.90
N ASN A 329 14.49 2.04 12.73
CA ASN A 329 13.55 2.02 13.84
C ASN A 329 13.70 0.74 14.69
N ILE A 330 13.91 -0.42 14.05
CA ILE A 330 14.22 -1.67 14.76
C ILE A 330 15.51 -1.53 15.58
N ALA A 331 16.57 -0.99 14.97
CA ALA A 331 17.84 -0.76 15.65
C ALA A 331 17.70 0.21 16.83
N SER A 332 16.92 1.28 16.66
CA SER A 332 16.61 2.25 17.72
C SER A 332 15.83 1.60 18.87
N GLY A 333 14.81 0.80 18.57
CA GLY A 333 14.07 0.05 19.57
C GLY A 333 14.97 -0.92 20.36
N CYS A 334 15.88 -1.64 19.70
CA CYS A 334 16.86 -2.49 20.39
C CYS A 334 17.77 -1.70 21.35
N LEU A 335 18.21 -0.51 20.94
CA LEU A 335 19.04 0.37 21.76
C LEU A 335 18.27 0.86 23.00
N GLU A 336 17.04 1.35 22.83
CA GLU A 336 16.20 1.86 23.93
C GLU A 336 15.91 0.78 24.99
N MET A 337 15.68 -0.44 24.53
CA MET A 337 15.46 -1.58 25.41
C MET A 337 16.74 -2.11 26.07
N GLN A 338 17.91 -1.61 25.67
CA GLN A 338 19.22 -2.06 26.11
C GLN A 338 19.41 -3.57 25.91
N ARG A 339 18.89 -4.11 24.80
CA ARG A 339 18.85 -5.55 24.52
C ARG A 339 19.20 -5.84 23.06
N ASN A 340 19.81 -7.00 22.82
CA ASN A 340 20.07 -7.55 21.48
C ASN A 340 20.88 -6.61 20.55
N TYR A 341 21.94 -5.97 21.07
CA TYR A 341 22.77 -5.05 20.29
C TYR A 341 23.36 -5.68 19.02
N THR A 342 23.68 -6.98 19.04
CA THR A 342 24.16 -7.72 17.87
C THR A 342 23.12 -7.78 16.76
N LYS A 343 21.85 -8.02 17.10
CA LYS A 343 20.74 -8.00 16.13
C LYS A 343 20.53 -6.59 15.58
N ALA A 344 20.60 -5.57 16.44
CA ALA A 344 20.48 -4.18 16.03
C ALA A 344 21.57 -3.78 15.02
N LEU A 345 22.82 -4.20 15.27
CA LEU A 345 23.93 -4.00 14.35
C LEU A 345 23.69 -4.70 13.01
N GLY A 346 23.15 -5.92 13.00
CA GLY A 346 22.76 -6.61 11.77
C GLY A 346 21.73 -5.83 10.93
N HIS A 347 20.76 -5.16 11.58
CA HIS A 347 19.82 -4.28 10.87
C HIS A 347 20.51 -3.01 10.32
N CYS A 348 21.45 -2.43 11.06
CA CYS A 348 22.26 -1.32 10.53
C CYS A 348 23.13 -1.77 9.34
N GLU A 349 23.65 -2.99 9.34
CA GLU A 349 24.40 -3.55 8.21
C GLU A 349 23.51 -3.70 6.97
N GLN A 350 22.24 -4.12 7.13
CA GLN A 350 21.28 -4.11 6.01
C GLN A 350 21.07 -2.70 5.45
N VAL A 351 20.95 -1.69 6.30
CA VAL A 351 20.87 -0.29 5.84
C VAL A 351 22.11 0.12 5.05
N LEU A 352 23.31 -0.27 5.48
CA LEU A 352 24.56 0.05 4.75
C LEU A 352 24.72 -0.76 3.45
N HIS A 353 24.07 -1.92 3.33
CA HIS A 353 24.00 -2.65 2.06
C HIS A 353 23.10 -1.95 1.04
N LEU A 354 22.03 -1.33 1.53
CA LEU A 354 21.10 -0.57 0.72
C LEU A 354 21.67 0.82 0.36
N GLU A 355 22.21 1.54 1.34
CA GLU A 355 22.81 2.87 1.21
C GLU A 355 24.13 2.95 1.99
N ARG A 356 25.24 2.87 1.27
CA ARG A 356 26.59 2.78 1.85
C ARG A 356 26.95 3.95 2.76
N ASP A 357 26.50 5.16 2.41
CA ASP A 357 26.90 6.41 3.05
C ASP A 357 25.78 7.05 3.88
N HIS A 358 24.90 6.21 4.47
CA HIS A 358 23.78 6.68 5.28
C HIS A 358 24.24 7.21 6.66
N ALA A 359 24.32 8.54 6.81
CA ALA A 359 24.86 9.19 8.02
C ALA A 359 24.17 8.79 9.34
N VAL A 360 22.82 8.73 9.34
CA VAL A 360 22.05 8.32 10.54
C VAL A 360 22.36 6.88 10.95
N CYS A 361 22.60 5.97 9.99
CA CYS A 361 22.94 4.59 10.26
C CYS A 361 24.27 4.50 11.02
N HIS A 362 25.30 5.22 10.56
CA HIS A 362 26.58 5.29 11.27
C HIS A 362 26.46 5.86 12.67
N PHE A 363 25.64 6.90 12.86
CA PHE A 363 25.36 7.44 14.19
C PHE A 363 24.72 6.37 15.10
N ARG A 364 23.69 5.66 14.61
CA ARG A 364 23.03 4.56 15.34
C ARG A 364 23.99 3.42 15.67
N MET A 365 24.84 3.00 14.74
CA MET A 365 25.88 2.00 15.01
C MET A 365 26.85 2.46 16.10
N GLY A 366 27.23 3.75 16.11
CA GLY A 366 28.04 4.34 17.17
C GLY A 366 27.41 4.19 18.55
N GLN A 367 26.11 4.50 18.67
CA GLN A 367 25.35 4.33 19.92
C GLN A 367 25.29 2.86 20.36
N LEU A 368 25.07 1.94 19.42
CA LEU A 368 25.05 0.50 19.70
C LEU A 368 26.42 -0.04 20.16
N TYR A 369 27.51 0.40 19.54
CA TYR A 369 28.87 0.04 19.98
C TYR A 369 29.20 0.64 21.35
N HIS A 370 28.78 1.87 21.61
CA HIS A 370 28.94 2.51 22.92
C HIS A 370 28.19 1.73 24.01
N ALA A 371 26.93 1.37 23.76
CA ALA A 371 26.11 0.57 24.68
C ALA A 371 26.63 -0.87 24.88
N SER A 372 27.40 -1.40 23.94
CA SER A 372 28.06 -2.71 24.04
C SER A 372 29.53 -2.62 24.50
N HIS A 373 29.94 -1.46 25.05
CA HIS A 373 31.29 -1.19 25.58
C HIS A 373 32.43 -1.33 24.55
N SER A 374 32.13 -1.25 23.25
CA SER A 374 33.11 -1.25 22.16
C SER A 374 33.48 0.18 21.78
N TYR A 375 34.09 0.92 22.72
CA TYR A 375 34.29 2.36 22.63
C TYR A 375 35.07 2.83 21.40
N GLU A 376 36.13 2.10 21.00
CA GLU A 376 36.94 2.46 19.83
C GLU A 376 36.10 2.43 18.53
N LYS A 377 35.32 1.35 18.35
CA LYS A 377 34.41 1.22 17.21
C LYS A 377 33.31 2.29 17.24
N ALA A 378 32.79 2.61 18.43
CA ALA A 378 31.80 3.66 18.59
C ALA A 378 32.30 5.02 18.11
N LEU A 379 33.50 5.44 18.57
CA LEU A 379 34.13 6.69 18.18
C LEU A 379 34.44 6.74 16.68
N GLN A 380 34.89 5.63 16.09
CA GLN A 380 35.09 5.55 14.64
C GLN A 380 33.78 5.80 13.89
N ARG A 381 32.67 5.17 14.31
CA ARG A 381 31.36 5.35 13.67
C ARG A 381 30.79 6.76 13.86
N PHE A 382 30.96 7.37 15.04
CA PHE A 382 30.59 8.76 15.27
C PHE A 382 31.40 9.72 14.39
N ALA A 383 32.70 9.49 14.21
CA ALA A 383 33.53 10.27 13.29
C ALA A 383 33.05 10.16 11.84
N THR A 384 32.71 8.95 11.37
CA THR A 384 32.13 8.75 10.04
C THR A 384 30.80 9.49 9.89
N ALA A 385 29.88 9.36 10.85
CA ALA A 385 28.60 10.06 10.83
C ALA A 385 28.79 11.58 10.77
N LYS A 386 29.70 12.14 11.59
CA LYS A 386 30.04 13.57 11.59
C LYS A 386 30.57 14.04 10.24
N ALA A 387 31.44 13.28 9.61
CA ALA A 387 31.99 13.60 8.29
C ALA A 387 30.89 13.66 7.23
N LEU A 388 29.98 12.67 7.22
CA LEU A 388 28.86 12.62 6.27
C LEU A 388 27.88 13.78 6.46
N PHE A 389 27.51 14.12 7.70
CA PHE A 389 26.64 15.27 7.97
C PHE A 389 27.31 16.62 7.66
N SER A 390 28.63 16.72 7.81
CA SER A 390 29.37 17.95 7.47
C SER A 390 29.51 18.14 5.96
N ALA A 391 29.54 17.05 5.19
CA ALA A 391 29.59 17.10 3.73
C ALA A 391 28.25 17.51 3.10
N ALA A 392 27.13 17.18 3.75
CA ALA A 392 25.80 17.48 3.25
C ALA A 392 25.29 18.84 3.77
N SER A 393 24.91 19.74 2.86
CA SER A 393 24.46 21.11 3.19
C SER A 393 22.96 21.16 3.48
N GLN A 394 22.52 20.76 4.68
CA GLN A 394 21.12 20.89 5.12
C GLN A 394 20.99 21.53 6.51
N GLU A 395 19.94 22.31 6.71
CA GLU A 395 19.67 23.10 7.94
C GLU A 395 19.52 22.22 9.20
N ASN A 396 18.91 21.04 9.05
CA ASN A 396 18.72 20.06 10.12
C ASN A 396 20.02 19.38 10.58
N HIS A 397 21.13 19.52 9.84
CA HIS A 397 22.40 18.86 10.19
C HIS A 397 23.07 19.52 11.39
N SER A 398 22.82 20.80 11.65
CA SER A 398 23.40 21.51 12.79
C SER A 398 23.04 20.86 14.14
N GLN A 399 21.76 20.55 14.34
CA GLN A 399 21.27 19.87 15.54
C GLN A 399 21.82 18.44 15.66
N MET A 400 21.89 17.72 14.54
CA MET A 400 22.44 16.36 14.53
C MET A 400 23.94 16.35 14.83
N LEU A 401 24.71 17.28 14.27
CA LEU A 401 26.14 17.44 14.56
C LEU A 401 26.40 17.75 16.04
N ALA A 402 25.57 18.61 16.66
CA ALA A 402 25.63 18.89 18.09
C ALA A 402 25.32 17.63 18.93
N THR A 403 24.34 16.83 18.49
CA THR A 403 24.00 15.56 19.15
C THR A 403 25.13 14.53 19.03
N ILE A 404 25.74 14.41 17.84
CA ILE A 404 26.89 13.53 17.62
C ILE A 404 28.07 13.95 18.48
N ALA A 405 28.37 15.26 18.57
CA ALA A 405 29.44 15.77 19.42
C ALA A 405 29.21 15.38 20.88
N LYS A 406 28.00 15.61 21.41
CA LYS A 406 27.63 15.24 22.78
C LYS A 406 27.80 13.74 23.06
N GLU A 407 27.33 12.87 22.16
CA GLU A 407 27.48 11.41 22.32
C GLU A 407 28.95 10.97 22.16
N THR A 408 29.73 11.65 21.32
CA THR A 408 31.18 11.42 21.19
C THR A 408 31.89 11.75 22.50
N ASP A 409 31.66 12.93 23.08
CA ASP A 409 32.27 13.35 24.34
C ASP A 409 31.90 12.39 25.48
N LYS A 410 30.63 11.96 25.54
CA LYS A 410 30.15 10.95 26.49
C LYS A 410 30.87 9.62 26.31
N CYS A 411 31.01 9.15 25.06
CA CYS A 411 31.71 7.90 24.76
C CYS A 411 33.21 7.99 25.12
N GLU A 412 33.87 9.12 24.89
CA GLU A 412 35.26 9.34 25.30
C GLU A 412 35.42 9.34 26.81
N PHE A 413 34.50 10.01 27.52
CA PHE A 413 34.45 9.99 28.97
C PHE A 413 34.31 8.56 29.50
N ASP A 414 33.31 7.81 29.03
CA ASP A 414 33.07 6.43 29.46
C ASP A 414 34.27 5.52 29.14
N ARG A 415 34.90 5.68 27.96
CA ARG A 415 36.13 4.95 27.62
C ARG A 415 37.25 5.23 28.62
N SER A 416 37.41 6.49 29.02
CA SER A 416 38.44 6.87 30.02
C SER A 416 38.20 6.27 31.40
N GLN A 417 36.96 5.92 31.73
CA GLN A 417 36.61 5.35 33.04
C GLN A 417 36.58 3.82 33.02
N TYR A 418 36.10 3.21 31.94
CA TYR A 418 35.71 1.80 31.94
C TYR A 418 36.54 0.91 30.99
N ASP A 419 37.24 1.48 30.01
CA ASP A 419 38.07 0.70 29.08
C ASP A 419 39.47 0.45 29.66
N TRP A 420 39.63 -0.73 30.29
CA TRP A 420 40.90 -1.17 30.86
C TRP A 420 42.04 -1.26 29.84
N GLY A 421 41.74 -1.59 28.58
CA GLY A 421 42.74 -1.65 27.51
C GLY A 421 43.30 -0.27 27.23
N TYR A 422 42.41 0.71 27.09
CA TYR A 422 42.76 2.11 26.94
C TYR A 422 43.55 2.63 28.14
N LEU A 423 43.07 2.41 29.36
CA LEU A 423 43.73 2.85 30.60
C LEU A 423 45.15 2.29 30.75
N ARG A 424 45.36 1.00 30.44
CA ARG A 424 46.70 0.39 30.46
C ARG A 424 47.62 1.00 29.42
N SER A 425 47.12 1.26 28.22
CA SER A 425 47.89 1.90 27.15
C SER A 425 48.34 3.31 27.55
N LEU A 426 47.47 4.06 28.22
CA LEU A 426 47.74 5.42 28.68
C LEU A 426 48.78 5.43 29.82
N ALA A 427 48.67 4.49 30.76
CA ALA A 427 49.67 4.31 31.82
C ALA A 427 51.06 3.94 31.25
N ALA A 428 51.11 3.04 30.26
CA ALA A 428 52.36 2.68 29.59
C ALA A 428 52.99 3.85 28.80
N GLN A 429 52.18 4.72 28.21
CA GLN A 429 52.66 5.94 27.56
C GLN A 429 53.22 6.95 28.58
N GLN A 430 52.65 7.02 29.78
CA GLN A 430 53.17 7.87 30.85
C GLN A 430 54.53 7.38 31.36
N THR A 431 54.70 6.07 31.58
CA THR A 431 55.96 5.49 32.07
C THR A 431 57.10 5.61 31.06
N SER A 432 56.82 5.44 29.76
CA SER A 432 57.82 5.65 28.69
C SER A 432 58.26 7.11 28.57
N ARG A 433 57.36 8.08 28.77
CA ARG A 433 57.70 9.52 28.80
C ARG A 433 58.53 9.92 30.02
N THR A 434 58.35 9.26 31.16
CA THR A 434 59.18 9.51 32.35
C THR A 434 60.55 8.84 32.28
N SER A 435 60.71 7.79 31.47
CA SER A 435 61.99 7.10 31.29
C SER A 435 62.92 7.75 30.26
N THR A 436 62.41 8.69 29.47
CA THR A 436 63.15 9.42 28.41
C THR A 436 63.51 10.86 28.81
N LYS A 437 63.09 11.29 30.00
CA LYS A 437 63.55 12.52 30.65
C LYS A 437 64.52 12.15 31.75
#